data_AF-A0A435Y1M2-F1
#
_entry.id   AF-A0A435Y1M2-F1
#
_cell.length_a   1.000
_cell.length_b   1.000
_cell.length_c   1.000
_cell.angle_alpha   90.00
_cell.angle_beta   90.00
_cell.angle_gamma   90.00
#
_symmetry.space_group_name_H-M   'P 1'
#
loop_
_entity.id
_entity.type
_entity.pdbx_description
1 polymer ?
#
loop_
_entity_poly.entity_id
_entity_poly.type
_entity_poly.pdbx_seq_one_letter_code
_entity_poly.pdbx_strand_id
1 'polypeptide(L)'
;MTTHSRGVSASIDPVKLDRLAEVAIKVGLQLQPGQDLVLTSSIAALPLTRRIVEHAYKAGAGLVTPIFNDDEMTLARYRFGA
;
A
#
# COMPACT_ATOMS: atom_id res chain seq x y z
N MET A 1 -10.15 -21.37 16.95
CA MET A 1 -10.97 -20.28 16.37
C MET A 1 -10.51 -18.97 16.98
N THR A 2 -9.61 -18.24 16.33
CA THR A 2 -9.29 -16.86 16.72
C THR A 2 -10.15 -15.96 15.85
N THR A 3 -11.27 -15.51 16.42
CA THR A 3 -12.13 -14.48 15.85
C THR A 3 -11.35 -13.18 15.79
N HIS A 4 -10.88 -12.78 14.60
CA HIS A 4 -10.41 -11.42 14.39
C HIS A 4 -11.60 -10.48 14.61
N SER A 5 -11.58 -9.80 15.75
CA SER A 5 -12.56 -8.80 16.17
C SER A 5 -12.84 -7.83 15.02
N ARG A 6 -14.07 -7.89 14.49
CA ARG A 6 -14.71 -6.80 13.72
C ARG A 6 -14.53 -5.49 14.49
N GLY A 7 -13.76 -4.57 13.95
CA GLY A 7 -13.53 -3.31 14.63
C GLY A 7 -12.57 -2.36 13.93
N VAL A 8 -12.65 -2.19 12.61
CA VAL A 8 -12.08 -0.99 11.98
C VAL A 8 -13.22 -0.22 11.34
N SER A 9 -13.91 0.55 12.19
CA SER A 9 -14.73 1.69 11.78
C SER A 9 -14.25 2.94 12.51
N ALA A 10 -12.93 3.12 12.60
CA ALA A 10 -12.42 4.48 12.41
C ALA A 10 -12.47 4.68 10.89
N SER A 11 -13.48 5.39 10.39
CA SER A 11 -13.53 5.76 8.98
C SER A 11 -12.20 6.42 8.63
N ILE A 12 -11.41 5.79 7.75
CA ILE A 12 -10.15 6.39 7.31
C ILE A 12 -10.49 7.70 6.63
N ASP A 13 -10.01 8.81 7.18
CA ASP A 13 -10.21 10.14 6.62
C ASP A 13 -9.55 10.18 5.22
N PRO A 14 -10.33 10.33 4.14
CA PRO A 14 -9.82 10.25 2.78
C PRO A 14 -8.83 11.38 2.47
N VAL A 15 -8.97 12.56 3.12
CA VAL A 15 -8.07 13.69 2.93
C VAL A 15 -6.72 13.40 3.58
N LYS A 16 -6.72 12.86 4.80
CA LYS A 16 -5.47 12.47 5.47
C LYS A 16 -4.78 11.31 4.76
N LEU A 17 -5.54 10.34 4.24
CA LEU A 17 -5.02 9.23 3.47
C LEU A 17 -4.34 9.71 2.18
N ASP A 18 -4.94 10.67 1.49
CA ASP A 18 -4.37 11.28 0.29
C ASP A 18 -3.07 12.03 0.58
N ARG A 19 -3.07 12.87 1.63
CA ARG A 19 -1.88 13.62 2.06
C ARG A 19 -0.75 12.70 2.48
N LEU A 20 -1.06 11.58 3.15
CA LEU A 20 -0.07 10.58 3.50
C LEU A 20 0.61 10.01 2.25
N ALA A 21 -0.17 9.68 1.21
CA ALA A 21 0.37 9.20 -0.05
C ALA A 21 1.23 10.26 -0.76
N GLU A 22 0.78 11.52 -0.78
CA GLU A 22 1.54 12.62 -1.37
C GLU A 22 2.90 12.81 -0.66
N VAL A 23 2.90 12.83 0.68
CA VAL A 23 4.13 12.99 1.47
C VAL A 23 5.07 11.80 1.26
N ALA A 24 4.54 10.57 1.22
CA ALA A 24 5.34 9.38 0.98
C ALA A 24 6.10 9.47 -0.36
N ILE A 25 5.48 10.00 -1.41
CA ILE A 25 6.09 10.14 -2.73
C ILE A 25 7.03 11.35 -2.81
N LYS A 26 6.56 12.54 -2.42
CA LYS A 26 7.31 13.80 -2.65
C LYS A 26 8.42 14.05 -1.64
N VAL A 27 8.28 13.54 -0.41
CA VAL A 27 9.22 13.80 0.70
C VAL A 27 9.88 12.52 1.17
N GLY A 28 9.10 11.47 1.45
CA GLY A 28 9.63 10.23 2.00
C GLY A 28 10.59 9.51 1.04
N LEU A 29 10.11 9.23 -0.17
CA LEU A 29 10.93 8.68 -1.26
C LEU A 29 11.66 9.77 -2.04
N GLN A 30 11.10 10.99 -2.06
CA GLN A 30 11.54 12.08 -2.95
C GLN A 30 11.67 11.60 -4.40
N LEU A 31 10.61 10.98 -4.91
CA LEU A 31 10.59 10.39 -6.25
C LEU A 31 10.99 11.43 -7.31
N GLN A 32 11.95 11.07 -8.16
CA GLN A 32 12.37 11.89 -9.30
C GLN A 32 11.56 11.55 -10.56
N PRO A 33 11.35 12.52 -11.48
CA PRO A 33 10.74 12.23 -12.77
C PRO A 33 11.54 11.18 -13.56
N GLY A 34 10.83 10.21 -14.15
CA GLY A 34 11.39 9.07 -14.87
C GLY A 34 11.85 7.91 -13.98
N GLN A 35 11.79 8.03 -12.66
CA GLN A 35 12.21 6.97 -11.74
C GLN A 35 11.15 5.87 -11.64
N ASP A 36 11.58 4.61 -11.76
CA ASP A 36 10.72 3.45 -11.49
C ASP A 36 10.54 3.23 -9.99
N LEU A 37 9.36 2.75 -9.60
CA LEU A 37 8.98 2.49 -8.22
C LEU A 37 8.53 1.03 -8.03
N VAL A 38 9.25 0.31 -7.18
CA VAL A 38 8.77 -0.96 -6.61
C VAL A 38 8.27 -0.68 -5.20
N LEU A 39 7.05 -1.09 -4.89
CA LEU A 39 6.48 -0.96 -3.55
C LEU A 39 5.90 -2.28 -3.06
N THR A 40 6.12 -2.62 -1.80
CA THR A 40 5.52 -3.79 -1.16
C THR A 40 4.37 -3.34 -0.27
N SER A 41 3.20 -3.96 -0.39
CA SER A 41 2.01 -3.60 0.39
C SER A 41 1.13 -4.81 0.68
N SER A 42 0.29 -4.73 1.72
CA SER A 42 -0.75 -5.72 1.96
C SER A 42 -2.00 -5.40 1.13
N ILE A 43 -2.72 -6.43 0.68
CA ILE A 43 -4.04 -6.26 0.05
C ILE A 43 -5.02 -5.51 0.97
N ALA A 44 -4.88 -5.63 2.29
CA ALA A 44 -5.69 -4.88 3.25
C ALA A 44 -5.47 -3.36 3.16
N ALA A 45 -4.31 -2.92 2.65
CA ALA A 45 -3.94 -1.51 2.52
C ALA A 45 -4.15 -0.95 1.09
N LEU A 46 -5.01 -1.60 0.28
CA LEU A 46 -5.33 -1.17 -1.09
C LEU A 46 -5.74 0.31 -1.20
N PRO A 47 -6.57 0.89 -0.30
CA PRO A 47 -6.95 2.30 -0.40
C PRO A 47 -5.75 3.25 -0.39
N LEU A 48 -4.78 3.04 0.51
CA LEU A 48 -3.56 3.85 0.56
C LEU A 48 -2.67 3.56 -0.66
N THR A 49 -2.47 2.29 -0.99
CA THR A 49 -1.57 1.87 -2.07
C THR A 49 -1.98 2.50 -3.40
N ARG A 50 -3.28 2.54 -3.69
CA ARG A 50 -3.81 3.20 -4.89
C ARG A 50 -3.49 4.69 -4.92
N ARG A 51 -3.59 5.40 -3.78
CA ARG A 51 -3.23 6.82 -3.69
C ARG A 51 -1.73 7.04 -3.85
N ILE A 52 -0.89 6.16 -3.29
CA ILE A 52 0.57 6.21 -3.49
C ILE A 52 0.91 6.08 -4.98
N VAL A 53 0.33 5.08 -5.66
CA VAL A 53 0.54 4.86 -7.10
C VAL A 53 0.08 6.07 -7.91
N GLU A 54 -1.08 6.65 -7.59
CA GLU A 54 -1.58 7.87 -8.25
C GLU A 54 -0.61 9.05 -8.09
N HIS A 55 -0.14 9.31 -6.86
CA HIS A 55 0.83 10.38 -6.60
C HIS A 55 2.19 10.12 -7.23
N ALA A 56 2.63 8.86 -7.32
CA ALA A 56 3.86 8.48 -8.00
C ALA A 56 3.80 8.86 -9.49
N TYR A 57 2.72 8.50 -10.19
CA TYR A 57 2.56 8.89 -11.60
C TYR A 57 2.38 10.40 -11.77
N LYS A 58 1.68 11.10 -10.86
CA LYS A 58 1.60 12.57 -10.88
C LYS A 58 2.97 13.24 -10.69
N ALA A 59 3.87 12.62 -9.93
CA ALA A 59 5.24 13.09 -9.75
C ALA A 59 6.18 12.70 -10.90
N GLY A 60 5.68 11.97 -11.92
CA GLY A 60 6.43 11.59 -13.10
C GLY A 60 7.15 10.26 -12.98
N ALA A 61 6.70 9.33 -12.13
CA ALA A 61 7.26 7.97 -12.09
C ALA A 61 7.26 7.32 -13.48
N GLY A 62 8.29 6.50 -13.75
CA GLY A 62 8.36 5.64 -14.92
C GLY A 62 7.35 4.50 -14.82
N LEU A 63 7.80 3.33 -14.37
CA LEU A 63 6.95 2.18 -14.05
C LEU A 63 6.75 2.05 -12.55
N VAL A 64 5.49 1.88 -12.12
CA VAL A 64 5.16 1.54 -10.74
C VAL A 64 4.74 0.08 -10.65
N THR A 65 5.47 -0.74 -9.90
CA THR A 65 5.23 -2.18 -9.70
C THR A 65 4.90 -2.49 -8.23
N PRO A 66 3.61 -2.64 -7.88
CA PRO A 66 3.22 -3.09 -6.56
C PRO A 66 3.42 -4.60 -6.39
N ILE A 67 4.00 -5.01 -5.27
CA ILE A 67 4.09 -6.40 -4.83
C ILE A 67 3.17 -6.55 -3.62
N PHE A 68 2.12 -7.36 -3.78
CA PHE A 68 1.13 -7.56 -2.73
C PHE A 68 1.38 -8.81 -1.92
N ASN A 69 1.13 -8.72 -0.61
CA ASN A 69 0.94 -9.86 0.27
C ASN A 69 -0.51 -9.95 0.73
N ASP A 70 -0.95 -11.18 0.96
CA ASP A 70 -2.23 -11.52 1.55
C ASP A 70 -1.98 -12.31 2.84
N ASP A 71 -2.59 -11.87 3.94
CA ASP A 71 -2.33 -12.43 5.27
C ASP A 71 -2.85 -13.87 5.38
N GLU A 72 -3.98 -14.19 4.76
CA GLU A 72 -4.56 -15.53 4.79
C GLU A 72 -3.74 -16.51 3.95
N MET A 73 -3.27 -16.09 2.77
CA MET A 73 -2.33 -16.89 1.97
C MET A 73 -1.01 -17.12 2.71
N THR A 74 -0.50 -16.09 3.39
CA THR A 74 0.72 -16.18 4.20
C THR A 74 0.53 -17.17 5.35
N LEU A 75 -0.59 -17.09 6.06
CA LEU A 75 -0.93 -18.00 7.14
C LEU A 75 -1.13 -19.43 6.66
N ALA A 76 -1.77 -19.63 5.49
CA ALA A 76 -1.92 -20.95 4.87
C ALA A 76 -0.55 -21.57 4.56
N ARG A 77 0.40 -20.79 4.04
CA ARG A 77 1.78 -21.24 3.83
C ARG A 77 2.44 -21.70 5.14
N TYR A 78 2.27 -20.96 6.24
CA TYR A 78 2.84 -21.38 7.53
C TYR A 78 2.16 -22.62 8.12
N ARG A 79 0.85 -22.80 7.87
CA ARG A 79 0.10 -23.95 8.38
C ARG A 79 0.33 -25.23 7.60
N PHE A 80 0.55 -25.12 6.29
CA PHE A 80 0.48 -26.26 5.37
C PHE A 80 1.66 -26.36 4.38
N GLY A 81 2.50 -25.33 4.27
CA GLY A 81 3.69 -25.36 3.42
C GLY A 81 4.82 -26.18 4.06
N ALA A 82 5.56 -26.92 3.24
CA ALA A 82 6.74 -27.69 3.63
C ALA A 82 7.98 -26.81 3.83
#